data_AF-A0A6P1U5R4-F1
#
_entry.id   AF-A0A6P1U5R4-F1
#
_cell.length_a   1.000
_cell.length_b   1.000
_cell.length_c   1.000
_cell.angle_alpha   90.00
_cell.angle_beta   90.00
_cell.angle_gamma   90.00
#
_symmetry.space_group_name_H-M   'P 1'
#
loop_
_entity.id
_entity.type
_entity.pdbx_description
1 polymer ?
#
loop_
_entity_poly.entity_id
_entity_poly.type
_entity_poly.pdbx_seq_one_letter_code
_entity_poly.pdbx_strand_id
1 'polypeptide(L)'
;MTTTRQIAMQTFDHTFEDAVSAPAYHWTNPDGSEGGIVAASAIVDPTAIINPYAEVSPGVRIDSYAHIGEGSRLRLNARIGSCARIGENVSIGEDARIGKDASIDRYASIGYRARIGEGAHIDSEAIIAPRASVGYYASIGEDAFINDGADIGCCVSIDKSARIGEGASVGDGARIDEGARIGYYTRIGDRAIIGKNARIDDSARIGEGANIGSGVKIGYYASISYYARIGEGASIGDDASIDRYARIGDLARIGDDASIEPGACIDEGASIVSDFG
;
A
#
# COMPACT_ATOMS: atom_id res chain seq x y z
N MET A 1 -7.45 -39.29 32.39
CA MET A 1 -6.93 -39.92 31.16
C MET A 1 -7.96 -39.71 30.07
N THR A 2 -7.90 -38.59 29.37
CA THR A 2 -8.78 -38.32 28.22
C THR A 2 -7.88 -38.36 27.01
N THR A 3 -7.88 -39.52 26.36
CA THR A 3 -7.11 -39.82 25.16
C THR A 3 -7.59 -38.91 24.04
N THR A 4 -6.86 -37.83 23.77
CA THR A 4 -7.01 -37.05 22.54
C THR A 4 -6.78 -38.00 21.38
N ARG A 5 -7.86 -38.47 20.75
CA ARG A 5 -7.78 -39.13 19.44
C ARG A 5 -7.28 -38.06 18.49
N GLN A 6 -5.99 -38.09 18.21
CA GLN A 6 -5.41 -37.47 17.04
C GLN A 6 -6.02 -38.21 15.86
N ILE A 7 -7.11 -37.68 15.30
CA ILE A 7 -7.64 -38.14 14.02
C ILE A 7 -6.47 -37.96 13.07
N ALA A 8 -5.93 -39.05 12.53
CA ALA A 8 -4.89 -38.97 11.53
C ALA A 8 -5.46 -38.17 10.36
N MET A 9 -5.01 -36.92 10.19
CA MET A 9 -5.43 -36.09 9.08
C MET A 9 -4.98 -36.79 7.82
N GLN A 10 -5.94 -37.20 6.98
CA GLN A 10 -5.63 -37.92 5.76
C GLN A 10 -5.00 -36.93 4.78
N THR A 11 -3.70 -37.07 4.57
CA THR A 11 -2.96 -36.25 3.61
C THR A 11 -3.07 -36.82 2.21
N PHE A 12 -3.05 -35.94 1.22
CA PHE A 12 -2.98 -36.28 -0.21
C PHE A 12 -1.94 -35.40 -0.90
N ASP A 13 -1.44 -35.84 -2.06
CA ASP A 13 -0.54 -35.02 -2.87
C ASP A 13 -1.34 -33.92 -3.57
N HIS A 14 -0.93 -32.67 -3.40
CA HIS A 14 -1.55 -31.52 -4.02
C HIS A 14 -0.49 -30.67 -4.72
N THR A 15 -0.80 -30.21 -5.93
CA THR A 15 0.02 -29.24 -6.65
C THR A 15 -0.61 -27.88 -6.49
N PHE A 16 0.01 -27.06 -5.65
CA PHE A 16 -0.36 -25.67 -5.46
C PHE A 16 -0.08 -24.87 -6.72
N GLU A 17 -0.73 -23.72 -6.90
CA GLU A 17 -0.60 -22.92 -8.13
C GLU A 17 0.85 -22.49 -8.46
N ASP A 18 1.76 -22.45 -7.47
CA ASP A 18 3.20 -22.23 -7.69
C ASP A 18 3.93 -23.40 -8.39
N ALA A 19 3.19 -24.40 -8.88
CA ALA A 19 3.71 -25.68 -9.35
C ALA A 19 4.52 -26.45 -8.28
N VAL A 20 4.31 -26.12 -7.00
CA VAL A 20 4.91 -26.83 -5.87
C VAL A 20 3.98 -27.98 -5.52
N SER A 21 4.48 -29.22 -5.67
CA SER A 21 3.79 -30.40 -5.19
C SER A 21 4.20 -30.70 -3.75
N ALA A 22 3.23 -30.79 -2.85
CA ALA A 22 3.47 -31.12 -1.45
C ALA A 22 2.28 -31.88 -0.85
N PRO A 23 2.51 -32.66 0.23
CA PRO A 23 1.42 -33.26 0.99
C PRO A 23 0.52 -32.16 1.57
N ALA A 24 -0.78 -32.29 1.39
CA ALA A 24 -1.80 -31.36 1.87
C ALA A 24 -2.99 -32.11 2.48
N TYR A 25 -3.87 -31.38 3.15
CA TYR A 25 -5.09 -31.92 3.74
C TYR A 25 -6.20 -30.86 3.69
N HIS A 26 -7.45 -31.31 3.86
CA HIS A 26 -8.60 -30.41 4.00
C HIS A 26 -8.68 -29.86 5.43
N TRP A 27 -8.66 -28.53 5.56
CA TRP A 27 -8.82 -27.87 6.85
C TRP A 27 -10.23 -28.10 7.39
N THR A 28 -10.36 -28.23 8.71
CA THR A 28 -11.65 -28.22 9.41
C THR A 28 -11.65 -27.03 10.35
N ASN A 29 -12.59 -26.12 10.15
CA ASN A 29 -12.70 -24.90 10.94
C ASN A 29 -13.10 -25.18 12.39
N PRO A 30 -12.89 -24.23 13.32
CA PRO A 30 -13.24 -24.39 14.73
C PRO A 30 -14.72 -24.73 14.99
N ASP A 31 -15.60 -24.34 14.07
CA ASP A 31 -17.04 -24.60 14.10
C ASP A 31 -17.44 -25.97 13.48
N GLY A 32 -16.47 -26.72 12.94
CA GLY A 32 -16.67 -27.99 12.26
C GLY A 32 -16.99 -27.88 10.78
N SER A 33 -17.04 -26.68 10.20
CA SER A 33 -17.20 -26.50 8.76
C SER A 33 -15.96 -26.93 7.98
N GLU A 34 -16.17 -27.37 6.73
CA GLU A 34 -15.08 -27.69 5.81
C GLU A 34 -14.38 -26.42 5.35
N GLY A 35 -13.05 -26.42 5.38
CA GLY A 35 -12.22 -25.30 4.98
C GLY A 35 -11.43 -25.54 3.69
N GLY A 36 -10.44 -24.69 3.46
CA GLY A 36 -9.53 -24.76 2.32
C GLY A 36 -8.52 -25.91 2.36
N ILE A 37 -7.65 -25.94 1.36
CA ILE A 37 -6.54 -26.90 1.26
C ILE A 37 -5.31 -26.32 1.95
N VAL A 38 -4.74 -27.07 2.89
CA VAL A 38 -3.58 -26.63 3.67
C VAL A 38 -2.43 -27.61 3.51
N ALA A 39 -1.25 -27.09 3.18
CA ALA A 39 -0.02 -27.89 3.14
C ALA A 39 0.30 -28.47 4.53
N ALA A 40 0.77 -29.72 4.58
CA ALA A 40 1.12 -30.40 5.82
C ALA A 40 2.27 -29.72 6.60
N SER A 41 3.08 -28.90 5.93
CA SER A 41 4.17 -28.12 6.54
C SER A 41 3.77 -26.69 6.94
N ALA A 42 2.54 -26.25 6.63
CA ALA A 42 2.03 -24.98 7.11
C ALA A 42 1.74 -25.06 8.62
N ILE A 43 1.95 -23.94 9.31
CA ILE A 43 1.68 -23.81 10.74
C ILE A 43 0.44 -22.93 10.89
N VAL A 44 -0.68 -23.55 11.21
CA VAL A 44 -1.98 -22.87 11.35
C VAL A 44 -2.47 -23.00 12.78
N ASP A 45 -2.82 -21.88 13.40
CA ASP A 45 -3.44 -21.88 14.72
C ASP A 45 -4.82 -22.56 14.67
N PRO A 46 -5.19 -23.40 15.65
CA PRO A 46 -6.48 -24.09 15.67
C PRO A 46 -7.72 -23.19 15.70
N THR A 47 -7.57 -21.90 15.99
CA THR A 47 -8.65 -20.91 16.00
C THR A 47 -8.81 -20.17 14.67
N ALA A 48 -7.90 -20.37 13.72
CA ALA A 48 -8.00 -19.74 12.41
C ALA A 48 -9.16 -20.30 11.58
N ILE A 49 -9.80 -19.44 10.80
CA ILE A 49 -10.86 -19.81 9.86
C ILE A 49 -10.27 -19.73 8.46
N ILE A 50 -10.35 -20.83 7.71
CA ILE A 50 -9.90 -20.91 6.34
C ILE A 50 -11.10 -21.37 5.51
N ASN A 51 -11.67 -20.46 4.72
CA ASN A 51 -12.85 -20.77 3.91
C ASN A 51 -12.52 -21.78 2.79
N PRO A 52 -13.55 -22.44 2.23
CA PRO A 52 -13.39 -23.33 1.08
C PRO A 52 -12.62 -22.69 -0.07
N TYR A 53 -11.99 -23.53 -0.89
CA TYR A 53 -11.19 -23.11 -2.05
C TYR A 53 -9.98 -22.23 -1.77
N ALA A 54 -9.75 -21.80 -0.52
CA ALA A 54 -8.51 -21.16 -0.14
C ALA A 54 -7.35 -22.18 -0.20
N GLU A 55 -6.20 -21.74 -0.67
CA GLU A 55 -4.98 -22.55 -0.76
C GLU A 55 -3.89 -21.97 0.15
N VAL A 56 -3.36 -22.81 1.03
CA VAL A 56 -2.28 -22.45 1.95
C VAL A 56 -1.04 -23.27 1.62
N SER A 57 -0.07 -22.62 0.97
CA SER A 57 1.17 -23.25 0.52
C SER A 57 2.11 -23.68 1.66
N PRO A 58 3.13 -24.52 1.36
CA PRO A 58 4.13 -24.94 2.33
C PRO A 58 4.80 -23.78 3.10
N GLY A 59 5.01 -23.99 4.40
CA GLY A 59 5.71 -23.05 5.27
C GLY A 59 4.93 -21.78 5.66
N VAL A 60 3.71 -21.59 5.14
CA VAL A 60 2.83 -20.49 5.56
C VAL A 60 2.55 -20.58 7.05
N ARG A 61 2.47 -19.42 7.70
CA ARG A 61 2.09 -19.29 9.11
C ARG A 61 0.83 -18.46 9.25
N ILE A 62 -0.16 -19.00 9.93
CA ILE A 62 -1.44 -18.33 10.19
C ILE A 62 -1.65 -18.31 11.71
N ASP A 63 -1.66 -17.12 12.28
CA ASP A 63 -1.81 -16.93 13.72
C ASP A 63 -3.29 -16.95 14.15
N SER A 64 -3.52 -16.90 15.47
CA SER A 64 -4.84 -17.08 16.09
C SER A 64 -5.89 -16.11 15.55
N TYR A 65 -7.10 -16.62 15.35
CA TYR A 65 -8.29 -15.88 14.89
C TYR A 65 -8.13 -15.18 13.52
N ALA A 66 -7.10 -15.49 12.74
CA ALA A 66 -7.02 -15.03 11.37
C ALA A 66 -8.14 -15.66 10.53
N HIS A 67 -8.70 -14.90 9.60
CA HIS A 67 -9.73 -15.35 8.67
C HIS A 67 -9.22 -15.26 7.24
N ILE A 68 -9.18 -16.38 6.53
CA ILE A 68 -8.85 -16.48 5.13
C ILE A 68 -10.13 -16.71 4.31
N GLY A 69 -10.44 -15.75 3.43
CA GLY A 69 -11.60 -15.78 2.56
C GLY A 69 -11.53 -16.83 1.45
N GLU A 70 -12.67 -17.05 0.80
CA GLU A 70 -12.84 -18.08 -0.23
C GLU A 70 -11.93 -17.82 -1.44
N GLY A 71 -11.32 -18.87 -1.99
CA GLY A 71 -10.47 -18.78 -3.18
C GLY A 71 -9.14 -18.03 -2.98
N SER A 72 -8.85 -17.57 -1.77
CA SER A 72 -7.62 -16.84 -1.47
C SER A 72 -6.39 -17.75 -1.44
N ARG A 73 -5.27 -17.23 -1.91
CA ARG A 73 -4.05 -18.01 -2.14
C ARG A 73 -2.90 -17.43 -1.34
N LEU A 74 -2.41 -18.19 -0.37
CA LEU A 74 -1.26 -17.83 0.45
C LEU A 74 -0.02 -18.59 -0.03
N ARG A 75 0.94 -17.86 -0.58
CA ARG A 75 2.16 -18.42 -1.18
C ARG A 75 3.20 -18.78 -0.11
N LEU A 76 4.24 -19.48 -0.55
CA LEU A 76 5.30 -20.05 0.32
C LEU A 76 5.78 -19.07 1.40
N ASN A 77 5.88 -19.56 2.64
CA ASN A 77 6.41 -18.82 3.78
C ASN A 77 5.68 -17.50 4.14
N ALA A 78 4.53 -17.21 3.53
CA ALA A 78 3.72 -16.05 3.91
C ALA A 78 3.32 -16.13 5.38
N ARG A 79 3.19 -14.96 6.02
CA ARG A 79 2.84 -14.86 7.44
C ARG A 79 1.61 -13.99 7.61
N ILE A 80 0.59 -14.56 8.25
CA ILE A 80 -0.67 -13.89 8.54
C ILE A 80 -0.78 -13.71 10.05
N GLY A 81 -0.80 -12.45 10.49
CA GLY A 81 -0.89 -12.09 11.91
C GLY A 81 -2.26 -12.39 12.52
N SER A 82 -2.33 -12.37 13.85
CA SER A 82 -3.56 -12.68 14.59
C SER A 82 -4.68 -11.72 14.21
N CYS A 83 -5.91 -12.22 14.17
CA CYS A 83 -7.11 -11.43 13.82
C CYS A 83 -7.06 -10.75 12.43
N ALA A 84 -6.05 -11.03 11.60
CA ALA A 84 -6.02 -10.51 10.25
C ALA A 84 -7.18 -11.07 9.42
N ARG A 85 -7.78 -10.23 8.58
CA ARG A 85 -8.90 -10.60 7.71
C ARG A 85 -8.46 -10.52 6.27
N ILE A 86 -8.46 -11.65 5.60
CA ILE A 86 -8.19 -11.75 4.17
C ILE A 86 -9.53 -12.03 3.48
N GLY A 87 -9.90 -11.17 2.54
CA GLY A 87 -11.11 -11.26 1.75
C GLY A 87 -11.07 -12.41 0.74
N GLU A 88 -12.04 -12.43 -0.16
CA GLU A 88 -12.17 -13.45 -1.20
C GLU A 88 -11.20 -13.21 -2.37
N ASN A 89 -10.68 -14.29 -2.94
CA ASN A 89 -9.80 -14.24 -4.12
C ASN A 89 -8.57 -13.33 -3.96
N VAL A 90 -8.07 -13.18 -2.72
CA VAL A 90 -6.87 -12.41 -2.42
C VAL A 90 -5.64 -13.26 -2.70
N SER A 91 -4.64 -12.66 -3.33
CA SER A 91 -3.33 -13.30 -3.55
C SER A 91 -2.28 -12.71 -2.61
N ILE A 92 -1.66 -13.56 -1.78
CA ILE A 92 -0.57 -13.16 -0.88
C ILE A 92 0.73 -13.82 -1.33
N GLY A 93 1.70 -13.03 -1.75
CA GLY A 93 2.98 -13.45 -2.31
C GLY A 93 3.93 -14.16 -1.35
N GLU A 94 4.96 -14.80 -1.91
CA GLU A 94 5.99 -15.51 -1.14
C GLU A 94 6.68 -14.57 -0.14
N ASP A 95 6.95 -15.05 1.08
CA ASP A 95 7.57 -14.29 2.17
C ASP A 95 6.81 -13.00 2.57
N ALA A 96 5.61 -12.76 2.06
CA ALA A 96 4.81 -11.60 2.41
C ALA A 96 4.38 -11.67 3.88
N ARG A 97 4.23 -10.51 4.51
CA ARG A 97 3.90 -10.40 5.94
C ARG A 97 2.69 -9.50 6.11
N ILE A 98 1.63 -10.07 6.68
CA ILE A 98 0.41 -9.38 7.02
C ILE A 98 0.36 -9.21 8.54
N GLY A 99 0.24 -7.97 8.98
CA GLY A 99 0.22 -7.61 10.40
C GLY A 99 -1.04 -8.08 11.11
N LYS A 100 -0.98 -8.03 12.44
CA LYS A 100 -2.12 -8.28 13.33
C LYS A 100 -3.26 -7.29 13.01
N ASP A 101 -4.51 -7.72 13.08
CA ASP A 101 -5.70 -6.89 12.83
C ASP A 101 -5.75 -6.21 11.44
N ALA A 102 -4.82 -6.53 10.52
CA ALA A 102 -4.85 -5.99 9.17
C ALA A 102 -6.02 -6.59 8.39
N SER A 103 -6.65 -5.78 7.52
CA SER A 103 -7.69 -6.25 6.62
C SER A 103 -7.27 -6.06 5.17
N ILE A 104 -7.41 -7.11 4.38
CA ILE A 104 -7.17 -7.08 2.94
C ILE A 104 -8.48 -7.52 2.29
N ASP A 105 -9.11 -6.63 1.53
CA ASP A 105 -10.40 -6.88 0.92
C ASP A 105 -10.25 -7.69 -0.39
N ARG A 106 -11.39 -8.14 -0.92
CA ARG A 106 -11.48 -9.04 -2.06
C ARG A 106 -10.70 -8.57 -3.28
N TYR A 107 -10.16 -9.53 -4.03
CA TYR A 107 -9.38 -9.32 -5.26
C TYR A 107 -8.10 -8.48 -5.10
N ALA A 108 -7.75 -8.03 -3.89
CA ALA A 108 -6.48 -7.37 -3.66
C ALA A 108 -5.31 -8.35 -3.86
N SER A 109 -4.16 -7.79 -4.25
CA SER A 109 -2.94 -8.55 -4.50
C SER A 109 -1.78 -7.99 -3.71
N ILE A 110 -1.13 -8.84 -2.93
CA ILE A 110 0.05 -8.53 -2.13
C ILE A 110 1.25 -9.27 -2.71
N GLY A 111 2.24 -8.53 -3.18
CA GLY A 111 3.44 -9.05 -3.84
C GLY A 111 4.39 -9.79 -2.88
N TYR A 112 5.36 -10.49 -3.46
CA TYR A 112 6.36 -11.22 -2.67
C TYR A 112 7.16 -10.25 -1.78
N ARG A 113 7.46 -10.67 -0.55
CA ARG A 113 8.17 -9.89 0.49
C ARG A 113 7.54 -8.54 0.85
N ALA A 114 6.34 -8.25 0.36
CA ALA A 114 5.61 -7.06 0.77
C ALA A 114 5.24 -7.16 2.26
N ARG A 115 5.12 -6.01 2.92
CA ARG A 115 4.83 -5.91 4.35
C ARG A 115 3.63 -5.03 4.56
N ILE A 116 2.62 -5.56 5.23
CA ILE A 116 1.41 -4.84 5.64
C ILE A 116 1.44 -4.72 7.16
N GLY A 117 1.39 -3.50 7.66
CA GLY A 117 1.45 -3.18 9.08
C GLY A 117 0.22 -3.66 9.86
N GLU A 118 0.33 -3.66 11.19
CA GLU A 118 -0.82 -3.96 12.06
C GLU A 118 -1.93 -2.90 11.88
N GLY A 119 -3.17 -3.37 11.82
CA GLY A 119 -4.36 -2.54 11.63
C GLY A 119 -4.45 -1.83 10.27
N ALA A 120 -3.57 -2.14 9.32
CA ALA A 120 -3.65 -1.56 7.98
C ALA A 120 -4.85 -2.12 7.21
N HIS A 121 -5.45 -1.26 6.38
CA HIS A 121 -6.62 -1.57 5.57
C HIS A 121 -6.25 -1.46 4.09
N ILE A 122 -6.35 -2.58 3.36
CA ILE A 122 -6.15 -2.66 1.93
C ILE A 122 -7.51 -2.99 1.31
N ASP A 123 -8.03 -2.08 0.48
CA ASP A 123 -9.36 -2.17 -0.10
C ASP A 123 -9.39 -3.05 -1.36
N SER A 124 -10.61 -3.25 -1.90
CA SER A 124 -10.86 -4.13 -3.04
C SER A 124 -9.96 -3.79 -4.24
N GLU A 125 -9.45 -4.81 -4.94
CA GLU A 125 -8.65 -4.66 -6.17
C GLU A 125 -7.32 -3.87 -6.02
N ALA A 126 -6.96 -3.42 -4.81
CA ALA A 126 -5.70 -2.73 -4.59
C ALA A 126 -4.51 -3.68 -4.82
N ILE A 127 -3.45 -3.12 -5.42
CA ILE A 127 -2.23 -3.87 -5.74
C ILE A 127 -1.07 -3.30 -4.94
N ILE A 128 -0.53 -4.13 -4.05
CA ILE A 128 0.71 -3.87 -3.34
C ILE A 128 1.80 -4.69 -4.03
N ALA A 129 2.67 -4.02 -4.79
CA ALA A 129 3.73 -4.69 -5.53
C ALA A 129 4.78 -5.30 -4.59
N PRO A 130 5.69 -6.14 -5.11
CA PRO A 130 6.69 -6.79 -4.29
C PRO A 130 7.57 -5.80 -3.53
N ARG A 131 8.09 -6.23 -2.38
CA ARG A 131 9.00 -5.45 -1.51
C ARG A 131 8.44 -4.12 -0.98
N ALA A 132 7.22 -3.72 -1.35
CA ALA A 132 6.57 -2.53 -0.81
C ALA A 132 6.23 -2.72 0.68
N SER A 133 6.27 -1.63 1.43
CA SER A 133 5.85 -1.57 2.83
C SER A 133 4.67 -0.63 3.02
N VAL A 134 3.68 -1.11 3.76
CA VAL A 134 2.53 -0.34 4.22
C VAL A 134 2.57 -0.30 5.74
N GLY A 135 2.62 0.91 6.28
CA GLY A 135 2.75 1.17 7.71
C GLY A 135 1.51 0.79 8.52
N TYR A 136 1.62 0.97 9.84
CA TYR A 136 0.54 0.68 10.79
C TYR A 136 -0.66 1.59 10.54
N TYR A 137 -1.86 1.03 10.58
CA TYR A 137 -3.12 1.77 10.40
C TYR A 137 -3.21 2.61 9.12
N ALA A 138 -2.40 2.29 8.11
CA ALA A 138 -2.52 2.92 6.80
C ALA A 138 -3.74 2.38 6.07
N SER A 139 -4.39 3.21 5.27
CA SER A 139 -5.53 2.87 4.44
C SER A 139 -5.17 3.03 2.98
N ILE A 140 -5.33 1.97 2.20
CA ILE A 140 -5.09 1.92 0.76
C ILE A 140 -6.42 1.64 0.08
N GLY A 141 -6.93 2.60 -0.69
CA GLY A 141 -8.25 2.55 -1.32
C GLY A 141 -8.32 1.65 -2.55
N GLU A 142 -9.55 1.48 -3.05
CA GLU A 142 -9.89 0.62 -4.19
C GLU A 142 -9.06 0.96 -5.44
N ASP A 143 -8.56 -0.05 -6.15
CA ASP A 143 -7.73 0.10 -7.38
C ASP A 143 -6.45 0.96 -7.16
N ALA A 144 -6.06 1.26 -5.92
CA ALA A 144 -4.80 1.93 -5.66
C ALA A 144 -3.63 1.00 -5.97
N PHE A 145 -2.55 1.58 -6.51
CA PHE A 145 -1.37 0.82 -6.93
C PHE A 145 -0.12 1.33 -6.22
N ILE A 146 0.47 0.49 -5.38
CA ILE A 146 1.72 0.76 -4.67
C ILE A 146 2.84 -0.03 -5.36
N ASN A 147 3.76 0.66 -6.05
CA ASN A 147 4.84 0.01 -6.81
C ASN A 147 5.92 -0.61 -5.91
N ASP A 148 6.80 -1.36 -6.57
CA ASP A 148 7.83 -2.14 -5.90
C ASP A 148 8.75 -1.25 -5.04
N GLY A 149 9.05 -1.72 -3.84
CA GLY A 149 9.93 -1.02 -2.91
C GLY A 149 9.43 0.35 -2.43
N ALA A 150 8.18 0.75 -2.73
CA ALA A 150 7.59 1.95 -2.16
C ALA A 150 7.36 1.76 -0.65
N ASP A 151 7.58 2.83 0.11
CA ASP A 151 7.45 2.83 1.56
C ASP A 151 6.34 3.79 2.00
N ILE A 152 5.26 3.25 2.55
CA ILE A 152 4.10 4.00 3.02
C ILE A 152 4.14 4.03 4.54
N GLY A 153 4.18 5.23 5.11
CA GLY A 153 4.21 5.48 6.54
C GLY A 153 2.95 5.05 7.30
N CYS A 154 2.97 5.29 8.60
CA CYS A 154 1.87 4.99 9.51
C CYS A 154 0.72 5.98 9.33
N CYS A 155 -0.51 5.50 9.49
CA CYS A 155 -1.73 6.32 9.41
C CYS A 155 -1.88 7.10 8.10
N VAL A 156 -1.20 6.68 7.02
CA VAL A 156 -1.35 7.28 5.69
C VAL A 156 -2.71 6.90 5.11
N SER A 157 -3.33 7.82 4.39
CA SER A 157 -4.55 7.55 3.61
C SER A 157 -4.24 7.72 2.13
N ILE A 158 -4.31 6.63 1.38
CA ILE A 158 -4.20 6.62 -0.09
C ILE A 158 -5.59 6.27 -0.62
N ASP A 159 -6.20 7.19 -1.34
CA ASP A 159 -7.55 7.05 -1.86
C ASP A 159 -7.57 6.27 -3.19
N LYS A 160 -8.77 5.98 -3.69
CA LYS A 160 -8.99 5.11 -4.84
C LYS A 160 -8.24 5.55 -6.11
N SER A 161 -7.78 4.56 -6.87
CA SER A 161 -7.04 4.72 -8.12
C SER A 161 -5.76 5.58 -8.04
N ALA A 162 -5.29 5.93 -6.84
CA ALA A 162 -4.03 6.63 -6.66
C ALA A 162 -2.86 5.68 -6.98
N ARG A 163 -1.76 6.24 -7.50
CA ARG A 163 -0.58 5.47 -7.93
C ARG A 163 0.67 6.00 -7.26
N ILE A 164 1.38 5.12 -6.56
CA ILE A 164 2.67 5.41 -5.92
C ILE A 164 3.77 4.73 -6.72
N GLY A 165 4.75 5.50 -7.19
CA GLY A 165 5.88 5.05 -8.00
C GLY A 165 6.88 4.18 -7.22
N GLU A 166 7.71 3.45 -7.98
CA GLU A 166 8.75 2.57 -7.42
C GLU A 166 9.71 3.36 -6.53
N GLY A 167 10.04 2.82 -5.36
CA GLY A 167 10.96 3.44 -4.41
C GLY A 167 10.51 4.80 -3.85
N ALA A 168 9.27 5.23 -4.11
CA ALA A 168 8.72 6.44 -3.50
C ALA A 168 8.47 6.21 -2.00
N SER A 169 8.64 7.27 -1.21
CA SER A 169 8.39 7.24 0.24
C SER A 169 7.30 8.23 0.63
N VAL A 170 6.31 7.78 1.38
CA VAL A 170 5.20 8.60 1.88
C VAL A 170 5.25 8.65 3.40
N GLY A 171 5.44 9.84 3.96
CA GLY A 171 5.59 10.09 5.39
C GLY A 171 4.30 9.86 6.18
N ASP A 172 4.44 9.82 7.50
CA ASP A 172 3.37 9.45 8.43
C ASP A 172 2.20 10.45 8.38
N GLY A 173 0.97 9.92 8.37
CA GLY A 173 -0.25 10.73 8.36
C GLY A 173 -0.48 11.54 7.09
N ALA A 174 0.30 11.33 6.03
CA ALA A 174 0.07 11.95 4.74
C ALA A 174 -1.25 11.47 4.11
N ARG A 175 -1.81 12.28 3.21
CA ARG A 175 -3.05 12.00 2.48
C ARG A 175 -2.80 12.15 1.00
N ILE A 176 -3.10 11.10 0.25
CA ILE A 176 -3.00 11.03 -1.20
C ILE A 176 -4.40 10.80 -1.74
N ASP A 177 -5.00 11.83 -2.34
CA ASP A 177 -6.38 11.80 -2.79
C ASP A 177 -6.56 11.04 -4.12
N GLU A 178 -7.83 10.79 -4.45
CA GLU A 178 -8.28 10.05 -5.63
C GLU A 178 -7.51 10.40 -6.91
N GLY A 179 -6.98 9.36 -7.57
CA GLY A 179 -6.33 9.48 -8.88
C GLY A 179 -5.00 10.26 -8.88
N ALA A 180 -4.49 10.68 -7.73
CA ALA A 180 -3.16 11.30 -7.63
C ALA A 180 -2.07 10.31 -8.07
N ARG A 181 -1.02 10.85 -8.69
CA ARG A 181 0.12 10.07 -9.19
C ARG A 181 1.41 10.61 -8.61
N ILE A 182 2.13 9.74 -7.92
CA ILE A 182 3.42 10.01 -7.31
C ILE A 182 4.49 9.27 -8.12
N GLY A 183 5.47 10.00 -8.62
CA GLY A 183 6.54 9.48 -9.47
C GLY A 183 7.55 8.63 -8.70
N TYR A 184 8.49 8.06 -9.45
CA TYR A 184 9.56 7.21 -8.94
C TYR A 184 10.49 7.97 -7.99
N TYR A 185 10.91 7.33 -6.90
CA TYR A 185 11.83 7.90 -5.89
C TYR A 185 11.40 9.25 -5.29
N THR A 186 10.14 9.62 -5.46
CA THR A 186 9.55 10.83 -4.88
C THR A 186 9.46 10.70 -3.36
N ARG A 187 9.68 11.80 -2.65
CA ARG A 187 9.53 11.84 -1.20
C ARG A 187 8.38 12.75 -0.82
N ILE A 188 7.37 12.19 -0.16
CA ILE A 188 6.26 12.93 0.44
C ILE A 188 6.48 12.96 1.95
N GLY A 189 6.51 14.15 2.54
CA GLY A 189 6.72 14.34 3.97
C GLY A 189 5.48 14.04 4.80
N ASP A 190 5.68 13.97 6.12
CA ASP A 190 4.61 13.69 7.08
C ASP A 190 3.47 14.70 6.97
N ARG A 191 2.22 14.22 7.12
CA ARG A 191 1.00 15.04 7.09
C ARG A 191 0.84 15.91 5.84
N ALA A 192 1.60 15.66 4.77
CA ALA A 192 1.40 16.32 3.49
C ALA A 192 0.07 15.88 2.87
N ILE A 193 -0.55 16.77 2.12
CA ILE A 193 -1.81 16.51 1.42
C ILE A 193 -1.55 16.65 -0.08
N ILE A 194 -1.81 15.58 -0.82
CA ILE A 194 -1.74 15.57 -2.28
C ILE A 194 -3.16 15.45 -2.82
N GLY A 195 -3.63 16.52 -3.46
CA GLY A 195 -4.99 16.65 -3.96
C GLY A 195 -5.31 15.74 -5.15
N LYS A 196 -6.60 15.66 -5.46
CA LYS A 196 -7.14 14.78 -6.50
C LYS A 196 -6.48 15.02 -7.84
N ASN A 197 -6.14 13.95 -8.55
CA ASN A 197 -5.49 14.00 -9.87
C ASN A 197 -4.20 14.83 -9.94
N ALA A 198 -3.60 15.20 -8.80
CA ALA A 198 -2.29 15.84 -8.80
C ALA A 198 -1.25 14.86 -9.35
N ARG A 199 -0.26 15.39 -10.05
CA ARG A 199 0.84 14.63 -10.63
C ARG A 199 2.14 15.18 -10.09
N ILE A 200 2.92 14.31 -9.47
CA ILE A 200 4.22 14.63 -8.92
C ILE A 200 5.19 13.75 -9.67
N ASP A 201 6.04 14.35 -10.49
CA ASP A 201 7.02 13.64 -11.30
C ASP A 201 8.21 13.17 -10.44
N ASP A 202 9.11 12.42 -11.09
CA ASP A 202 10.09 11.61 -10.39
C ASP A 202 11.10 12.44 -9.58
N SER A 203 11.54 11.87 -8.47
CA SER A 203 12.53 12.45 -7.55
C SER A 203 12.16 13.81 -6.93
N ALA A 204 10.92 14.27 -7.13
CA ALA A 204 10.40 15.45 -6.46
C ALA A 204 10.34 15.24 -4.93
N ARG A 205 10.34 16.35 -4.19
CA ARG A 205 10.32 16.36 -2.73
C ARG A 205 9.21 17.27 -2.24
N ILE A 206 8.29 16.71 -1.48
CA ILE A 206 7.19 17.43 -0.83
C ILE A 206 7.43 17.39 0.67
N GLY A 207 7.53 18.56 1.29
CA GLY A 207 7.84 18.71 2.71
C GLY A 207 6.68 18.37 3.63
N GLU A 208 6.98 18.27 4.93
CA GLU A 208 5.98 18.04 5.98
C GLU A 208 4.87 19.11 5.93
N GLY A 209 3.61 18.66 5.98
CA GLY A 209 2.45 19.52 6.05
C GLY A 209 2.22 20.40 4.81
N ALA A 210 2.96 20.17 3.72
CA ALA A 210 2.69 20.83 2.45
C ALA A 210 1.32 20.42 1.92
N ASN A 211 0.63 21.35 1.27
CA ASN A 211 -0.69 21.12 0.69
C ASN A 211 -0.63 21.38 -0.81
N ILE A 212 -0.82 20.31 -1.59
CA ILE A 212 -0.82 20.33 -3.04
C ILE A 212 -2.27 20.21 -3.50
N GLY A 213 -2.78 21.24 -4.18
CA GLY A 213 -4.15 21.28 -4.67
C GLY A 213 -4.45 20.23 -5.74
N SER A 214 -5.74 20.11 -6.07
CA SER A 214 -6.21 19.20 -7.11
C SER A 214 -5.61 19.56 -8.48
N GLY A 215 -5.32 18.55 -9.30
CA GLY A 215 -4.84 18.75 -10.67
C GLY A 215 -3.50 19.45 -10.82
N VAL A 216 -2.79 19.71 -9.71
CA VAL A 216 -1.45 20.31 -9.73
C VAL A 216 -0.47 19.38 -10.46
N LYS A 217 0.49 19.99 -11.16
CA LYS A 217 1.64 19.29 -11.72
C LYS A 217 2.92 19.78 -11.05
N ILE A 218 3.73 18.86 -10.57
CA ILE A 218 5.03 19.13 -9.97
C ILE A 218 6.06 18.38 -10.80
N GLY A 219 6.99 19.13 -11.39
CA GLY A 219 8.03 18.61 -12.27
C GLY A 219 9.09 17.78 -11.57
N TYR A 220 10.02 17.27 -12.37
CA TYR A 220 11.13 16.44 -11.93
C TYR A 220 12.03 17.21 -10.96
N TYR A 221 12.49 16.54 -9.91
CA TYR A 221 13.41 17.12 -8.90
C TYR A 221 12.91 18.38 -8.18
N ALA A 222 11.68 18.84 -8.45
CA ALA A 222 11.11 20.00 -7.79
C ALA A 222 11.01 19.78 -6.28
N SER A 223 11.26 20.84 -5.52
CA SER A 223 11.30 20.81 -4.06
C SER A 223 10.26 21.75 -3.48
N ILE A 224 9.19 21.19 -2.96
CA ILE A 224 8.16 21.91 -2.19
C ILE A 224 8.48 21.76 -0.71
N SER A 225 8.78 22.85 -0.03
CA SER A 225 9.17 22.84 1.37
C SER A 225 7.98 22.74 2.32
N TYR A 226 8.28 22.56 3.60
CA TYR A 226 7.30 22.37 4.67
C TYR A 226 6.27 23.50 4.75
N TYR A 227 5.00 23.12 4.92
CA TYR A 227 3.84 24.03 5.00
C TYR A 227 3.62 24.95 3.79
N ALA A 228 4.31 24.72 2.66
CA ALA A 228 3.98 25.40 1.41
C ALA A 228 2.59 24.98 0.93
N ARG A 229 1.92 25.88 0.22
CA ARG A 229 0.57 25.65 -0.33
C ARG A 229 0.58 25.92 -1.82
N ILE A 230 0.18 24.93 -2.59
CA ILE A 230 0.06 25.01 -4.04
C ILE A 230 -1.41 24.94 -4.41
N GLY A 231 -1.91 26.00 -5.04
CA GLY A 231 -3.31 26.13 -5.45
C GLY A 231 -3.71 25.14 -6.53
N GLU A 232 -5.02 24.99 -6.74
CA GLU A 232 -5.60 24.06 -7.71
C GLU A 232 -5.11 24.34 -9.13
N GLY A 233 -4.75 23.29 -9.86
CA GLY A 233 -4.33 23.37 -11.26
C GLY A 233 -3.05 24.15 -11.53
N ALA A 234 -2.31 24.56 -10.49
CA ALA A 234 -1.02 25.18 -10.65
C ALA A 234 0.01 24.19 -11.25
N SER A 235 1.05 24.73 -11.89
CA SER A 235 2.16 23.95 -12.42
C SER A 235 3.47 24.44 -11.86
N ILE A 236 4.25 23.53 -11.28
CA ILE A 236 5.61 23.76 -10.81
C ILE A 236 6.55 23.04 -11.77
N GLY A 237 7.47 23.78 -12.37
CA GLY A 237 8.46 23.28 -13.33
C GLY A 237 9.51 22.38 -12.70
N ASP A 238 10.37 21.85 -13.55
CA ASP A 238 11.48 20.97 -13.18
C ASP A 238 12.52 21.76 -12.37
N ASP A 239 13.13 21.13 -11.36
CA ASP A 239 14.14 21.73 -10.48
C ASP A 239 13.69 23.01 -9.72
N ALA A 240 12.41 23.38 -9.81
CA ALA A 240 11.87 24.54 -9.13
C ALA A 240 11.84 24.31 -7.60
N SER A 241 12.13 25.37 -6.85
CA SER A 241 12.14 25.36 -5.39
C SER A 241 11.07 26.30 -4.82
N ILE A 242 10.14 25.72 -4.07
CA ILE A 242 9.12 26.47 -3.33
C ILE A 242 9.46 26.37 -1.85
N ASP A 243 9.90 27.48 -1.26
CA ASP A 243 10.33 27.49 0.14
C ASP A 243 9.12 27.51 1.10
N ARG A 244 9.41 27.34 2.38
CA ARG A 244 8.48 27.19 3.48
C ARG A 244 7.43 28.29 3.53
N TYR A 245 6.21 27.92 3.83
CA TYR A 245 5.06 28.82 3.95
C TYR A 245 4.72 29.63 2.69
N ALA A 246 5.41 29.41 1.57
CA ALA A 246 5.06 30.05 0.31
C ALA A 246 3.66 29.59 -0.14
N ARG A 247 2.96 30.48 -0.83
CA ARG A 247 1.61 30.26 -1.31
C ARG A 247 1.60 30.52 -2.81
N ILE A 248 1.34 29.49 -3.57
CA ILE A 248 1.15 29.56 -5.01
C ILE A 248 -0.35 29.54 -5.26
N GLY A 249 -0.88 30.57 -5.91
CA GLY A 249 -2.29 30.68 -6.24
C GLY A 249 -2.74 29.62 -7.25
N ASP A 250 -4.06 29.49 -7.39
CA ASP A 250 -4.65 28.56 -8.35
C ASP A 250 -4.20 28.92 -9.78
N LEU A 251 -4.01 27.91 -10.63
CA LEU A 251 -3.60 28.04 -12.03
C LEU A 251 -2.27 28.78 -12.27
N ALA A 252 -1.53 29.13 -11.21
CA ALA A 252 -0.24 29.78 -11.32
C ALA A 252 0.80 28.85 -11.93
N ARG A 253 1.79 29.43 -12.61
CA ARG A 253 2.84 28.71 -13.31
C ARG A 253 4.19 29.15 -12.77
N ILE A 254 4.90 28.21 -12.17
CA ILE A 254 6.29 28.39 -11.76
C ILE A 254 7.13 27.64 -12.77
N GLY A 255 7.99 28.35 -13.49
CA GLY A 255 8.89 27.78 -14.49
C GLY A 255 9.99 26.93 -13.87
N ASP A 256 10.72 26.24 -14.73
CA ASP A 256 11.83 25.38 -14.34
C ASP A 256 12.91 26.21 -13.63
N ASP A 257 13.68 25.63 -12.68
CA ASP A 257 14.72 26.32 -11.90
C ASP A 257 14.26 27.54 -11.08
N ALA A 258 12.98 27.89 -11.09
CA ALA A 258 12.47 29.06 -10.38
C ALA A 258 12.55 28.85 -8.87
N SER A 259 12.91 29.90 -8.14
CA SER A 259 13.06 29.88 -6.68
C SER A 259 12.08 30.85 -6.05
N ILE A 260 11.17 30.33 -5.21
CA ILE A 260 10.17 31.10 -4.49
C ILE A 260 10.56 31.18 -3.02
N GLU A 261 10.81 32.41 -2.57
CA GLU A 261 11.30 32.69 -1.22
C GLU A 261 10.29 32.31 -0.10
N PRO A 262 10.77 32.11 1.13
CA PRO A 262 9.93 31.81 2.28
C PRO A 262 8.77 32.79 2.45
N GLY A 263 7.55 32.27 2.53
CA GLY A 263 6.34 33.08 2.76
C GLY A 263 5.92 33.95 1.58
N ALA A 264 6.58 33.86 0.43
CA ALA A 264 6.16 34.56 -0.77
C ALA A 264 4.74 34.11 -1.19
N CYS A 265 3.95 35.05 -1.68
CA CYS A 265 2.60 34.82 -2.18
C CYS A 265 2.59 35.13 -3.67
N ILE A 266 2.27 34.13 -4.48
CA ILE A 266 2.12 34.24 -5.92
C ILE A 266 0.63 34.20 -6.22
N ASP A 267 0.13 35.23 -6.89
CA ASP A 267 -1.29 35.38 -7.16
C ASP A 267 -1.81 34.34 -8.15
N GLU A 268 -3.14 34.17 -8.16
CA GLU A 268 -3.85 33.29 -9.09
C GLU A 268 -3.48 33.60 -10.55
N GLY A 269 -3.18 32.55 -11.31
CA GLY A 269 -2.82 32.65 -12.73
C GLY A 269 -1.49 33.36 -13.02
N ALA A 270 -0.76 33.81 -11.99
CA ALA A 270 0.54 34.43 -12.20
C ALA A 270 1.53 33.43 -12.81
N SER A 271 2.40 33.91 -13.69
CA SER A 271 3.43 33.10 -14.32
C SER A 271 4.80 33.67 -13.97
N ILE A 272 5.62 32.86 -13.30
CA ILE A 272 7.01 33.14 -13.01
C ILE A 272 7.83 32.30 -13.97
N VAL A 273 8.58 32.96 -14.82
CA VAL A 273 9.47 32.30 -15.79
C VAL A 273 10.89 32.53 -15.30
N SER A 274 11.70 31.49 -15.25
CA SER A 274 13.14 31.62 -15.05
C SER A 274 13.79 32.08 -16.35
N ASP A 275 14.72 33.01 -16.27
CA ASP A 275 15.40 33.62 -17.44
C ASP A 275 16.57 32.78 -17.97
N PHE A 276 16.68 31.49 -17.62
CA PHE A 276 17.78 30.63 -18.08
C PHE A 276 17.36 29.82 -19.32
N GLY A 277 17.30 30.51 -20.46
CA GLY A 277 17.24 29.93 -21.81
C GLY A 277 18.55 30.12 -22.58
#